data_AF-A0A7V3P9B0-F1
#
_entry.id   AF-A0A7V3P9B0-F1
#
_cell.length_a   1.000
_cell.length_b   1.000
_cell.length_c   1.000
_cell.angle_alpha   90.00
_cell.angle_beta   90.00
_cell.angle_gamma   90.00
#
_symmetry.space_group_name_H-M   'P 1'
#
loop_
_entity.id
_entity.type
_entity.pdbx_description
1 polymer ?
#
loop_
_entity_poly.entity_id
_entity_poly.type
_entity_poly.pdbx_seq_one_letter_code
_entity_poly.pdbx_strand_id
1 'polypeptide(L)'
;MDPIILREYEAKLNKWLSHGYRLLADDVDGELRITVLYVSYGGAAGSEREQEYWPMVPEIVELLERNGVVISRALAGPRPWAGPHPGEDS
;
A
#
# COMPACT_ATOMS: atom_id res chain seq x y z
N MET A 1 14.32 -3.45 13.86
CA MET A 1 14.32 -4.46 12.76
C MET A 1 15.74 -4.91 12.43
N ASP A 2 15.94 -6.11 11.84
CA ASP A 2 17.26 -6.54 11.35
C ASP A 2 17.70 -5.67 10.14
N PRO A 3 18.92 -5.08 10.14
CA PRO A 3 19.40 -4.23 9.04
C PRO A 3 19.47 -4.92 7.67
N ILE A 4 19.70 -6.24 7.61
CA ILE A 4 19.73 -6.99 6.36
C ILE A 4 18.34 -7.04 5.75
N ILE A 5 17.33 -7.33 6.56
CA ILE A 5 15.94 -7.38 6.12
C ILE A 5 15.46 -5.99 5.67
N LEU A 6 15.84 -4.92 6.38
CA LEU A 6 15.52 -3.55 5.96
C LEU A 6 16.12 -3.22 4.58
N ARG A 7 17.35 -3.65 4.30
CA ARG A 7 17.99 -3.47 2.99
C ARG A 7 17.28 -4.23 1.87
N GLU A 8 16.70 -5.40 2.16
CA GLU A 8 15.92 -6.13 1.17
C GLU A 8 14.66 -5.37 0.77
N TYR A 9 13.94 -4.79 1.75
CA TYR A 9 12.78 -3.94 1.48
C TYR A 9 13.16 -2.67 0.72
N GLU A 10 14.27 -2.02 1.10
CA GLU A 10 14.81 -0.87 0.37
C GLU A 10 15.16 -1.23 -1.09
N ALA A 11 15.81 -2.37 -1.32
CA ALA A 11 16.15 -2.83 -2.66
C ALA A 11 14.90 -3.12 -3.51
N LYS A 12 13.87 -3.74 -2.93
CA LYS A 12 12.57 -3.96 -3.60
C LYS A 12 11.90 -2.64 -3.98
N LEU A 13 11.81 -1.70 -3.02
CA LEU A 13 11.21 -0.39 -3.25
C LEU A 13 11.92 0.35 -4.39
N ASN A 14 13.25 0.41 -4.34
CA ASN A 14 14.07 1.06 -5.35
C ASN A 14 13.91 0.41 -6.74
N LYS A 15 13.82 -0.92 -6.79
CA LYS A 15 13.55 -1.64 -8.03
C LYS A 15 12.21 -1.23 -8.62
N TRP A 16 11.14 -1.18 -7.81
CA TRP A 16 9.83 -0.81 -8.33
C TRP A 16 9.77 0.66 -8.79
N LEU A 17 10.34 1.57 -8.00
CA LEU A 17 10.39 2.99 -8.33
C LEU A 17 11.22 3.27 -9.60
N SER A 18 12.37 2.60 -9.76
CA SER A 18 13.22 2.76 -10.96
C SER A 18 12.57 2.25 -12.25
N HIS A 19 11.65 1.28 -12.13
CA HIS A 19 10.82 0.81 -13.24
C HIS A 19 9.62 1.72 -13.52
N GLY A 20 9.42 2.79 -12.74
CA GLY A 20 8.33 3.74 -12.91
C GLY A 20 6.99 3.25 -12.37
N TYR A 21 6.96 2.23 -11.51
CA TYR A 21 5.73 1.82 -10.85
C TYR A 21 5.29 2.87 -9.83
N ARG A 22 3.98 2.99 -9.65
CA ARG A 22 3.38 3.70 -8.52
C ARG A 22 3.08 2.69 -7.43
N LEU A 23 3.31 3.06 -6.18
CA LEU A 23 3.01 2.23 -5.02
C LEU A 23 1.91 2.86 -4.18
N LEU A 24 1.03 2.01 -3.64
CA LEU A 24 0.12 2.34 -2.56
C LEU A 24 0.53 1.51 -1.34
N ALA A 25 0.46 2.11 -0.16
CA ALA A 25 0.67 1.42 1.10
C ALA A 25 -0.58 1.62 1.96
N ASP A 26 -1.24 0.53 2.33
CA ASP A 26 -2.40 0.56 3.23
C ASP A 26 -2.03 -0.13 4.55
N ASP A 27 -2.41 0.47 5.68
CA ASP A 27 -2.41 -0.21 6.98
C ASP A 27 -3.63 -1.13 7.05
N VAL A 28 -3.38 -2.44 7.13
CA VAL A 28 -4.39 -3.50 7.18
C VAL A 28 -4.00 -4.46 8.29
N ASP A 29 -4.81 -4.54 9.34
CA ASP A 29 -4.65 -5.46 10.47
C ASP A 29 -3.26 -5.43 11.14
N GLY A 30 -2.60 -4.27 11.14
CA GLY A 30 -1.26 -4.09 11.73
C GLY A 30 -0.11 -4.48 10.80
N GLU A 31 -0.38 -4.69 9.53
CA GLU A 31 0.61 -4.87 8.46
C GLU A 31 0.44 -3.80 7.38
N LEU A 32 1.49 -3.54 6.62
CA LEU A 32 1.46 -2.66 5.46
C LEU A 32 1.21 -3.49 4.21
N ARG A 33 0.02 -3.37 3.62
CA ARG A 33 -0.27 -3.90 2.30
C ARG A 33 0.30 -2.96 1.25
N ILE A 34 1.35 -3.40 0.56
CA ILE A 34 1.99 -2.68 -0.54
C ILE A 34 1.38 -3.15 -1.86
N THR A 35 0.72 -2.26 -2.59
CA THR A 35 0.18 -2.53 -3.92
C THR A 35 1.00 -1.81 -4.98
N VAL A 36 1.59 -2.56 -5.90
CA VAL A 36 2.43 -2.07 -6.99
C VAL A 36 1.61 -1.96 -8.27
N LEU A 37 1.45 -0.73 -8.75
CA LEU A 37 0.65 -0.39 -9.92
C LEU A 37 1.56 0.01 -11.08
N TYR A 38 1.38 -0.62 -12.24
CA TYR A 38 2.00 -0.16 -13.48
C TYR A 38 1.16 0.94 -14.11
N VAL A 39 1.69 2.15 -14.19
CA VAL A 39 1.04 3.25 -14.92
C VAL A 39 1.64 3.33 -16.31
N SER A 40 0.87 2.94 -17.34
CA SER A 40 1.28 3.18 -18.72
C SER A 40 1.24 4.69 -19.03
N TYR A 41 2.28 5.21 -19.66
CA TYR A 41 2.28 6.58 -20.18
C TYR A 41 1.17 6.70 -21.25
N GLY A 42 0.11 7.46 -20.98
CA GLY A 42 -1.00 7.68 -21.92
C GLY A 42 -2.42 7.52 -21.37
N GLY A 43 -2.61 7.31 -20.06
CA GLY A 43 -3.94 7.27 -19.45
C GLY A 43 -4.66 5.92 -19.58
N ALA A 44 -3.98 4.87 -20.03
CA ALA A 44 -4.53 3.51 -19.94
C ALA A 44 -4.53 3.03 -18.47
N ALA A 45 -5.56 2.25 -18.12
CA ALA A 45 -5.77 1.72 -16.79
C ALA A 45 -4.50 1.00 -16.30
N GLY A 46 -3.98 1.44 -15.16
CA GLY A 46 -2.82 0.78 -14.60
C GLY A 46 -3.18 -0.64 -14.20
N SER A 47 -2.43 -1.62 -14.68
CA SER A 47 -2.61 -3.00 -14.22
C SER A 47 -1.87 -3.17 -12.91
N GLU A 48 -2.60 -3.67 -11.90
CA GLU A 48 -2.00 -4.19 -10.68
C GLU A 48 -1.00 -5.28 -11.07
N ARG A 49 0.24 -5.13 -10.61
CA ARG A 49 1.33 -6.04 -10.98
C ARG A 49 1.66 -6.98 -9.84
N GLU A 50 1.59 -6.49 -8.60
CA GLU A 50 2.09 -7.21 -7.44
C GLU A 50 1.48 -6.61 -6.17
N GLN A 51 1.13 -7.47 -5.20
CA GLN A 51 0.76 -7.07 -3.85
C GLN A 51 1.66 -7.83 -2.87
N GLU A 52 2.26 -7.11 -1.92
CA GLU A 52 3.05 -7.68 -0.84
C GLU A 52 2.58 -7.16 0.52
N TYR A 53 2.85 -7.93 1.59
CA TYR A 53 2.62 -7.51 2.97
C TYR A 53 3.96 -7.28 3.66
N TRP A 54 4.14 -6.08 4.18
CA TRP A 54 5.35 -5.63 4.85
C TRP A 54 5.05 -5.35 6.33
N PRO A 55 6.02 -5.53 7.23
CA PRO A 55 5.78 -5.29 8.65
C PRO A 55 5.53 -3.80 8.91
N MET A 56 4.49 -3.49 9.69
CA MET A 56 4.21 -2.12 10.13
C MET A 56 5.14 -1.71 11.29
N VAL A 57 6.40 -1.44 10.95
CA VAL A 57 7.43 -1.00 11.90
C VAL A 57 7.98 0.39 11.51
N PRO A 58 8.46 1.19 12.47
CA PRO A 58 8.91 2.56 12.21
C PRO A 58 9.93 2.68 11.08
N GLU A 59 10.87 1.73 10.97
CA GLU A 59 11.91 1.74 9.95
C GLU A 59 11.33 1.59 8.52
N ILE A 60 10.27 0.79 8.36
CA ILE A 60 9.59 0.60 7.07
C ILE A 60 8.69 1.78 6.74
N VAL A 61 7.99 2.33 7.74
CA VAL A 61 7.20 3.55 7.58
C VAL A 61 8.08 4.69 7.09
N GLU A 62 9.22 4.90 7.75
CA GLU A 62 10.17 5.94 7.37
C GLU A 62 10.76 5.72 5.97
N LEU A 63 11.07 4.46 5.60
CA LEU A 63 11.52 4.12 4.26
C LEU A 63 10.49 4.52 3.19
N LEU A 64 9.21 4.19 3.40
CA LEU A 64 8.14 4.51 2.46
C LEU A 64 7.91 6.03 2.35
N GLU A 65 7.82 6.73 3.48
CA GLU A 65 7.59 8.17 3.52
C GLU A 65 8.73 8.97 2.85
N ARG A 66 9.99 8.60 3.12
CA ARG A 66 11.17 9.23 2.49
C ARG A 66 11.20 9.06 0.98
N ASN A 67 10.57 8.02 0.46
CA ASN A 67 10.46 7.74 -0.98
C ASN A 67 9.13 8.22 -1.58
N GLY A 68 8.36 9.03 -0.83
CA GLY A 68 7.13 9.65 -1.31
C GLY A 68 5.93 8.69 -1.40
N VAL A 69 6.01 7.50 -0.79
CA VAL A 69 4.88 6.57 -0.69
C VAL A 69 4.05 6.94 0.54
N VAL A 70 2.82 7.40 0.30
CA VAL A 70 1.89 7.78 1.38
C VAL A 70 1.20 6.53 1.92
N ILE A 71 1.25 6.35 3.23
CA ILE A 71 0.54 5.26 3.92
C ILE A 71 -0.90 5.70 4.22
N SER A 72 -1.85 5.03 3.59
CA SER A 72 -3.27 5.18 3.86
C SER A 72 -3.64 4.36 5.08
N ARG A 73 -4.08 5.04 6.14
CA ARG A 73 -4.61 4.41 7.37
C ARG A 73 -6.12 4.16 7.31
N ALA A 74 -6.74 4.36 6.15
CA ALA A 74 -8.18 4.51 6.01
C ALA A 74 -8.97 3.22 5.74
N LEU A 75 -8.38 2.03 5.93
CA LEU A 75 -9.04 0.74 5.70
C LEU A 75 -9.12 -0.13 6.97
N ALA A 76 -9.46 0.49 8.10
CA ALA A 76 -10.12 -0.23 9.19
C ALA A 76 -11.59 -0.51 8.76
N GLY A 77 -11.79 -1.53 7.93
CA GLY A 77 -13.11 -2.04 7.53
C GLY A 77 -13.98 -1.11 6.66
N PRO A 78 -15.10 -1.61 6.13
CA PRO A 78 -16.11 -0.74 5.52
C PRO A 78 -16.50 0.32 6.56
N ARG A 79 -16.56 1.60 6.15
CA ARG A 79 -17.13 2.65 6.99
C ARG A 79 -18.48 2.13 7.53
N PRO A 80 -18.78 2.20 8.84
CA PRO A 80 -20.12 1.89 9.33
C PRO A 80 -21.09 2.74 8.52
N TRP A 81 -22.07 2.08 7.91
CA TRP A 81 -23.05 2.73 7.05
C TRP A 81 -23.66 3.91 7.80
N ALA A 82 -23.54 5.13 7.25
CA ALA A 82 -24.02 6.36 7.88
C ALA A 82 -25.55 6.50 7.71
N GLY A 83 -26.30 5.46 8.05
CA GLY A 83 -27.75 5.41 7.89
C GLY A 83 -28.34 4.03 8.22
N PRO A 84 -29.67 3.90 8.24
CA PRO A 84 -30.30 2.59 8.28
C PRO A 84 -29.97 1.80 7.01
N HIS A 85 -29.69 0.50 7.15
CA HIS A 85 -29.53 -0.43 6.03
C HIS A 85 -30.85 -0.47 5.25
N PRO A 86 -30.87 -0.19 3.93
CA PRO A 86 -32.08 -0.43 3.16
C PRO A 86 -32.22 -1.95 2.98
N GLY A 87 -33.23 -2.57 3.61
CA GLY A 87 -33.56 -3.97 3.36
C GLY A 87 -34.15 -4.82 4.50
N GLU A 88 -34.55 -4.27 5.65
CA GLU A 88 -35.30 -5.04 6.68
C GLU A 88 -36.81 -4.71 6.70
N ASP A 89 -37.39 -4.42 5.54
CA ASP A 89 -38.85 -4.46 5.36
C ASP A 89 -39.18 -5.34 4.14
N SER A 90 -39.36 -6.63 4.39
CA SER A 90 -40.18 -7.53 3.55
C SER A 90 -40.67 -8.70 4.39
#